data_AF-A0A831P9T8-F1
#
_entry.id   AF-A0A831P9T8-F1
#
_cell.length_a   1.000
_cell.length_b   1.000
_cell.length_c   1.000
_cell.angle_alpha   90.00
_cell.angle_beta   90.00
_cell.angle_gamma   90.00
#
_symmetry.space_group_name_H-M   'P 1'
#
loop_
_entity.id
_entity.type
_entity.pdbx_description
1 polymer ?
#
loop_
_entity_poly.entity_id
_entity_poly.type
_entity_poly.pdbx_seq_one_letter_code
_entity_poly.pdbx_strand_id
1 'polypeptide(L)'
;MQRAIIYPMLVLLLCIPLLMQATGADKEYYAHYLTPQDVEKITELSGITTNHNYSLHFLDSRGREILIVRFGPEKQFARETRREKYWTPIEGVADQAKLAIPQMPYQIAFLKGPHFAMVISMTDAETAKTFLSVDQLKAIANLIASRMDPDKPL
;
A
#
# COMPACT_ATOMS: atom_id res chain seq x y z
N MET A 1 39.71 -64.15 10.66
CA MET A 1 38.38 -63.74 10.15
C MET A 1 38.33 -62.22 10.14
N GLN A 2 38.25 -61.62 8.95
CA GLN A 2 38.09 -60.18 8.71
C GLN A 2 36.68 -59.70 9.08
N ARG A 3 36.58 -58.44 9.54
CA ARG A 3 35.45 -57.45 9.52
C ARG A 3 35.59 -56.57 10.78
N ALA A 4 35.48 -55.24 10.80
CA ALA A 4 35.29 -54.21 9.79
C ALA A 4 35.83 -52.87 10.36
N ILE A 5 36.25 -51.97 9.47
CA ILE A 5 36.72 -50.61 9.71
C ILE A 5 35.51 -49.68 9.87
N ILE A 6 35.43 -48.83 10.92
CA ILE A 6 34.74 -47.52 10.84
C ILE A 6 35.39 -46.49 11.80
N TYR A 7 36.22 -45.62 11.24
CA TYR A 7 36.27 -44.17 11.53
C TYR A 7 36.25 -43.50 10.15
N PRO A 8 35.88 -42.22 9.93
CA PRO A 8 35.31 -41.19 10.82
C PRO A 8 34.07 -40.49 10.18
N MET A 9 33.39 -39.56 10.88
CA MET A 9 32.96 -38.30 10.24
C MET A 9 32.40 -37.30 11.24
N LEU A 10 33.28 -36.37 11.62
CA LEU A 10 32.94 -35.05 12.10
C LEU A 10 32.22 -34.30 10.96
N VAL A 11 30.91 -34.11 11.05
CA VAL A 11 30.18 -33.14 10.20
C VAL A 11 29.93 -31.89 11.05
N LEU A 12 30.95 -31.04 11.05
CA LEU A 12 30.87 -29.65 11.46
C LEU A 12 30.09 -28.92 10.34
N LEU A 13 28.76 -28.83 10.46
CA LEU A 13 27.94 -28.05 9.52
C LEU A 13 28.10 -26.56 9.87
N LEU A 14 29.16 -25.97 9.34
CA LEU A 14 29.53 -24.57 9.47
C LEU A 14 29.02 -23.81 8.24
N CYS A 15 28.30 -22.71 8.49
CA CYS A 15 27.94 -21.64 7.54
C CYS A 15 27.03 -22.09 6.37
N ILE A 16 25.96 -21.36 6.05
CA ILE A 16 26.00 -19.95 5.65
C ILE A 16 24.65 -19.32 6.11
N PRO A 17 24.64 -18.20 6.84
CA PRO A 17 23.43 -17.39 6.92
C PRO A 17 23.10 -17.02 5.47
N LEU A 18 21.95 -17.46 4.97
CA LEU A 18 21.45 -17.01 3.69
C LEU A 18 21.20 -15.51 3.86
N LEU A 19 22.24 -14.73 3.56
CA LEU A 19 22.22 -13.31 3.34
C LEU A 19 21.34 -13.16 2.10
N MET A 20 20.02 -13.15 2.30
CA MET A 20 19.10 -12.75 1.25
C MET A 20 19.52 -11.34 0.88
N GLN A 21 19.87 -11.25 -0.39
CA GLN A 21 20.51 -10.12 -1.01
C GLN A 21 19.68 -8.86 -0.74
N ALA A 22 20.36 -7.84 -0.21
CA ALA A 22 19.91 -6.47 -0.31
C ALA A 22 19.86 -6.09 -1.79
N THR A 23 18.70 -6.30 -2.42
CA THR A 23 18.37 -5.72 -3.72
C THR A 23 17.03 -5.01 -3.55
N GLY A 24 17.08 -3.74 -3.12
CA GLY A 24 15.87 -2.93 -2.91
C GLY A 24 16.03 -1.64 -2.11
N ALA A 25 17.23 -1.27 -1.66
CA ALA A 25 17.45 -0.04 -0.87
C ALA A 25 17.12 1.27 -1.61
N ASP A 26 16.84 1.20 -2.92
CA ASP A 26 16.44 2.32 -3.74
C ASP A 26 15.00 2.11 -4.24
N LYS A 27 14.01 2.71 -3.54
CA LYS A 27 12.67 3.18 -4.01
C LYS A 27 11.51 3.00 -2.99
N GLU A 28 11.74 3.08 -1.69
CA GLU A 28 10.67 3.17 -0.68
C GLU A 28 10.10 4.60 -0.50
N TYR A 29 9.97 5.36 -1.59
CA TYR A 29 9.73 6.81 -1.55
C TYR A 29 8.49 7.23 -0.75
N TYR A 30 7.47 6.37 -0.68
CA TYR A 30 6.22 6.64 0.04
C TYR A 30 5.94 5.65 1.18
N ALA A 31 6.86 4.73 1.50
CA ALA A 31 6.60 3.65 2.43
C ALA A 31 6.29 4.14 3.87
N HIS A 32 6.83 5.31 4.24
CA HIS A 32 6.56 5.93 5.54
C HIS A 32 5.13 6.48 5.70
N TYR A 33 4.38 6.67 4.60
CA TYR A 33 3.00 7.15 4.68
C TYR A 33 2.00 6.03 4.98
N LEU A 34 2.25 4.80 4.52
CA LEU A 34 1.36 3.67 4.74
C LEU A 34 2.12 2.35 4.64
N THR A 35 2.07 1.54 5.71
CA THR A 35 2.74 0.23 5.78
C THR A 35 1.74 -0.91 5.55
N PRO A 36 2.21 -2.13 5.19
CA PRO A 36 1.35 -3.31 5.14
C PRO A 36 0.58 -3.55 6.46
N GLN A 37 1.23 -3.37 7.61
CA GLN A 37 0.61 -3.58 8.93
C GLN A 37 -0.51 -2.58 9.21
N ASP A 38 -0.39 -1.34 8.72
CA ASP A 38 -1.48 -0.37 8.81
C ASP A 38 -2.70 -0.83 8.01
N VAL A 39 -2.46 -1.35 6.79
CA VAL A 39 -3.52 -1.87 5.93
C VAL A 39 -4.18 -3.08 6.57
N GLU A 40 -3.41 -4.03 7.11
CA GLU A 40 -3.96 -5.18 7.86
C GLU A 40 -4.83 -4.73 9.02
N LYS A 41 -4.36 -3.76 9.81
CA LYS A 41 -5.11 -3.24 10.97
C LYS A 41 -6.44 -2.59 10.57
N ILE A 42 -6.49 -1.86 9.46
CA ILE A 42 -7.70 -1.16 9.00
C ILE A 42 -8.67 -2.12 8.28
N THR A 43 -8.12 -3.11 7.57
CA THR A 43 -8.91 -3.98 6.68
C THR A 43 -9.27 -5.32 7.30
N GLU A 44 -8.64 -5.68 8.42
CA GLU A 44 -8.73 -6.99 9.07
C GLU A 44 -8.24 -8.16 8.19
N LEU A 45 -7.59 -7.84 7.06
CA LEU A 45 -6.90 -8.81 6.22
C LEU A 45 -5.53 -9.16 6.83
N SER A 46 -4.98 -10.29 6.40
CA SER A 46 -3.66 -10.77 6.83
C SER A 46 -2.81 -11.23 5.66
N GLY A 47 -1.49 -11.13 5.84
CA GLY A 47 -0.51 -11.46 4.81
C GLY A 47 -0.44 -10.38 3.72
N ILE A 48 -0.72 -9.12 4.07
CA ILE A 48 -0.59 -8.01 3.12
C ILE A 48 0.89 -7.79 2.81
N THR A 49 1.19 -7.69 1.52
CA THR A 49 2.51 -7.29 1.02
C THR A 49 2.42 -5.99 0.26
N THR A 50 3.55 -5.31 0.06
CA THR A 50 3.59 -4.08 -0.74
C THR A 50 4.67 -4.12 -1.80
N ASN A 51 4.39 -3.47 -2.92
CA ASN A 51 5.35 -3.16 -3.97
C ASN A 51 5.37 -1.64 -4.20
N HIS A 52 6.58 -1.09 -4.37
CA HIS A 52 6.81 0.34 -4.52
C HIS A 52 7.24 0.67 -5.95
N ASN A 53 6.46 1.52 -6.63
CA ASN A 53 6.84 2.07 -7.94
C ASN A 53 6.20 3.45 -8.18
N TYR A 54 6.71 4.50 -7.54
CA TYR A 54 6.12 5.87 -7.55
C TYR A 54 4.66 5.95 -7.05
N SER A 55 4.10 4.82 -6.63
CA SER A 55 2.86 4.61 -5.89
C SER A 55 3.06 3.42 -4.97
N LEU A 56 2.20 3.31 -3.96
CA LEU A 56 2.13 2.14 -3.10
C LEU A 56 1.09 1.18 -3.66
N HIS A 57 1.48 -0.07 -3.86
CA HIS A 57 0.61 -1.14 -4.29
C HIS A 57 0.55 -2.16 -3.16
N PHE A 58 -0.64 -2.51 -2.68
CA PHE A 58 -0.82 -3.48 -1.62
C PHE A 58 -1.52 -4.71 -2.18
N LEU A 59 -0.95 -5.87 -1.89
CA LEU A 59 -1.42 -7.15 -2.39
C LEU A 59 -1.86 -8.03 -1.22
N ASP A 60 -2.94 -8.77 -1.40
CA ASP A 60 -3.37 -9.79 -0.45
C ASP A 60 -2.44 -11.01 -0.43
N SER A 61 -2.70 -11.95 0.46
CA SER A 61 -1.91 -13.20 0.59
C SER A 61 -1.96 -14.11 -0.65
N ARG A 62 -2.89 -13.87 -1.58
CA ARG A 62 -2.99 -14.54 -2.88
C ARG A 62 -2.24 -13.77 -3.98
N GLY A 63 -1.63 -12.63 -3.67
CA GLY A 63 -0.96 -11.77 -4.63
C GLY A 63 -1.90 -10.91 -5.48
N ARG A 64 -3.16 -10.71 -5.07
CA ARG A 64 -4.12 -9.83 -5.74
C ARG A 64 -3.96 -8.41 -5.22
N GLU A 65 -3.87 -7.44 -6.11
CA GLU A 65 -3.82 -6.03 -5.71
C GLU A 65 -5.17 -5.57 -5.15
N ILE A 66 -5.17 -5.12 -3.90
CA ILE A 66 -6.39 -4.70 -3.18
C ILE A 66 -6.49 -3.18 -3.03
N LEU A 67 -5.34 -2.49 -3.03
CA LEU A 67 -5.26 -1.06 -2.75
C LEU A 67 -4.08 -0.45 -3.52
N ILE A 68 -4.33 0.70 -4.14
CA ILE A 68 -3.28 1.56 -4.70
C ILE A 68 -3.33 2.92 -4.02
N VAL A 69 -2.17 3.47 -3.67
CA VAL A 69 -2.03 4.85 -3.21
C VAL A 69 -1.11 5.62 -4.15
N ARG A 70 -1.60 6.72 -4.71
CA ARG A 70 -0.84 7.63 -5.57
C ARG A 70 -0.64 8.95 -4.85
N PHE A 71 0.50 9.59 -5.11
CA PHE A 71 0.89 10.86 -4.52
C PHE A 71 1.25 11.86 -5.62
N GLY A 72 1.15 13.14 -5.31
CA GLY A 72 1.58 14.20 -6.23
C GLY A 72 1.37 15.61 -5.70
N PRO A 73 1.69 16.63 -6.50
CA PRO A 73 1.42 18.02 -6.13
C PRO A 73 -0.07 18.37 -6.22
N GLU A 74 -0.48 19.42 -5.51
CA GLU A 74 -1.84 19.98 -5.46
C GLU A 74 -2.54 20.05 -6.83
N LYS A 75 -1.85 20.49 -7.88
CA LYS A 75 -2.41 20.59 -9.25
C LYS A 75 -2.97 19.26 -9.78
N GLN A 76 -2.53 18.12 -9.25
CA GLN A 76 -3.08 16.82 -9.60
C GLN A 76 -4.52 16.66 -9.10
N PHE A 77 -4.86 17.17 -7.91
CA PHE A 77 -6.21 17.05 -7.36
C PHE A 77 -7.27 17.67 -8.29
N ALA A 78 -7.02 18.89 -8.78
CA ALA A 78 -7.91 19.54 -9.74
C ALA A 78 -7.99 18.76 -11.06
N ARG A 79 -6.86 18.21 -11.55
CA ARG A 79 -6.82 17.44 -12.79
C ARG A 79 -7.59 16.12 -12.70
N GLU A 80 -7.42 15.36 -11.61
CA GLU A 80 -8.09 14.07 -11.39
C GLU A 80 -9.58 14.26 -11.12
N THR A 81 -9.94 15.32 -10.38
CA THR A 81 -11.33 15.57 -9.96
C THR A 81 -12.10 16.53 -10.89
N ARG A 82 -11.54 16.87 -12.06
CA ARG A 82 -12.10 17.85 -13.01
C ARG A 82 -13.51 17.52 -13.51
N ARG A 83 -13.88 16.24 -13.52
CA ARG A 83 -15.20 15.78 -13.97
C ARG A 83 -16.14 15.71 -12.78
N GLU A 84 -16.61 16.86 -12.30
CA GLU A 84 -17.36 17.00 -11.05
C GLU A 84 -18.55 16.03 -10.91
N LYS A 85 -19.22 15.67 -12.02
CA LYS A 85 -20.30 14.67 -12.00
C LYS A 85 -19.90 13.28 -11.49
N TYR A 86 -18.61 12.98 -11.42
CA TYR A 86 -18.08 11.71 -10.91
C TYR A 86 -17.47 11.83 -9.52
N TRP A 87 -17.49 13.01 -8.91
CA TRP A 87 -16.78 13.29 -7.67
C TRP A 87 -17.64 14.10 -6.72
N THR A 88 -17.88 13.55 -5.53
CA THR A 88 -18.65 14.23 -4.49
C THR A 88 -17.71 14.66 -3.37
N PRO A 89 -17.76 15.93 -2.93
CA PRO A 89 -17.03 16.37 -1.74
C PRO A 89 -17.38 15.52 -0.52
N ILE A 90 -16.39 15.18 0.29
CA ILE A 90 -16.59 14.49 1.56
C ILE A 90 -15.86 15.25 2.68
N GLU A 91 -16.46 15.24 3.86
CA GLU A 91 -15.88 15.84 5.07
C GLU A 91 -15.11 14.81 5.91
N GLY A 92 -14.29 15.30 6.84
CA GLY A 92 -13.57 14.46 7.80
C GLY A 92 -12.35 13.74 7.22
N VAL A 93 -11.85 14.16 6.05
CA VAL A 93 -10.60 13.67 5.44
C VAL A 93 -9.72 14.84 5.03
N ALA A 94 -8.57 14.96 5.69
CA ALA A 94 -7.55 15.98 5.43
C ALA A 94 -8.14 17.42 5.35
N ASP A 95 -7.58 18.27 4.47
CA ASP A 95 -8.04 19.66 4.32
C ASP A 95 -9.16 19.77 3.27
N GLN A 96 -9.06 18.96 2.20
CA GLN A 96 -10.10 18.81 1.19
C GLN A 96 -10.13 17.38 0.68
N ALA A 97 -11.31 16.80 0.48
CA ALA A 97 -11.44 15.46 -0.08
C ALA A 97 -12.67 15.30 -0.99
N LYS A 98 -12.57 14.39 -1.94
CA LYS A 98 -13.65 13.97 -2.84
C LYS A 98 -13.67 12.45 -2.98
N LEU A 99 -14.87 11.88 -2.96
CA LEU A 99 -15.15 10.47 -3.24
C LEU A 99 -15.60 10.31 -4.69
N ALA A 100 -15.06 9.34 -5.41
CA ALA A 100 -15.57 8.97 -6.72
C ALA A 100 -16.92 8.24 -6.59
N ILE A 101 -17.98 8.78 -7.19
CA ILE A 101 -19.32 8.17 -7.26
C ILE A 101 -19.92 8.43 -8.65
N PRO A 102 -20.64 7.49 -9.28
CA PRO A 102 -20.83 6.08 -8.96
C PRO A 102 -19.75 5.16 -9.58
N GLN A 103 -18.58 5.69 -9.93
CA GLN A 103 -17.54 4.87 -10.57
C GLN A 103 -16.95 3.86 -9.58
N MET A 104 -17.12 2.58 -9.89
CA MET A 104 -16.25 1.51 -9.40
C MET A 104 -14.97 1.51 -10.26
N PRO A 105 -13.78 1.39 -9.66
CA PRO A 105 -13.50 1.22 -8.23
C PRO A 105 -13.72 2.48 -7.37
N TYR A 106 -14.05 2.29 -6.08
CA TYR A 106 -14.10 3.37 -5.09
C TYR A 106 -12.74 4.04 -4.94
N GLN A 107 -12.75 5.38 -4.97
CA GLN A 107 -11.55 6.20 -4.90
C GLN A 107 -11.78 7.43 -4.02
N ILE A 108 -10.83 7.74 -3.13
CA ILE A 108 -10.80 9.00 -2.39
C ILE A 108 -9.58 9.79 -2.85
N ALA A 109 -9.81 10.96 -3.42
CA ALA A 109 -8.80 11.97 -3.68
C ALA A 109 -8.82 13.00 -2.55
N PHE A 110 -7.67 13.39 -2.02
CA PHE A 110 -7.60 14.42 -0.98
C PHE A 110 -6.35 15.30 -1.10
N LEU A 111 -6.42 16.47 -0.44
CA LEU A 111 -5.34 17.42 -0.26
C LEU A 111 -4.97 17.56 1.21
N LYS A 112 -3.66 17.65 1.47
CA LYS A 112 -3.08 18.07 2.73
C LYS A 112 -2.00 19.12 2.43
N GLY A 113 -2.31 20.40 2.67
CA GLY A 113 -1.48 21.51 2.19
C GLY A 113 -1.21 21.40 0.67
N PRO A 114 0.06 21.48 0.22
CA PRO A 114 0.41 21.39 -1.20
C PRO A 114 0.42 19.94 -1.75
N HIS A 115 0.08 18.96 -0.91
CA HIS A 115 0.20 17.53 -1.22
C HIS A 115 -1.12 16.92 -1.60
N PHE A 116 -1.12 16.21 -2.71
CA PHE A 116 -2.23 15.39 -3.18
C PHE A 116 -1.94 13.91 -2.90
N ALA A 117 -2.98 13.19 -2.48
CA ALA A 117 -3.00 11.75 -2.53
C ALA A 117 -4.35 11.22 -3.04
N MET A 118 -4.29 10.03 -3.62
CA MET A 118 -5.46 9.28 -4.07
C MET A 118 -5.36 7.84 -3.63
N VAL A 119 -6.37 7.39 -2.89
CA VAL A 119 -6.52 6.05 -2.34
C VAL A 119 -7.57 5.31 -3.16
N ILE A 120 -7.19 4.19 -3.77
CA ILE A 120 -7.99 3.44 -4.75
C ILE A 120 -8.20 2.02 -4.23
N SER A 121 -9.45 1.62 -4.03
CA SER A 121 -9.82 0.23 -3.71
C SER A 121 -9.98 -0.55 -4.99
N MET A 122 -9.24 -1.64 -5.19
CA MET A 122 -9.37 -2.42 -6.43
C MET A 122 -10.68 -3.23 -6.44
N THR A 123 -11.14 -3.60 -7.64
CA THR A 123 -12.29 -4.49 -7.81
C THR A 123 -11.81 -5.93 -7.85
N ASP A 124 -12.41 -6.78 -7.03
CA ASP A 124 -12.24 -8.22 -7.09
C ASP A 124 -12.93 -8.76 -8.35
N ALA A 125 -12.14 -9.34 -9.25
CA ALA A 125 -12.63 -9.91 -10.50
C ALA A 125 -13.59 -11.09 -10.28
N GLU A 126 -13.49 -11.79 -9.15
CA GLU A 126 -14.33 -12.96 -8.83
C GLU A 126 -15.74 -12.52 -8.39
N THR A 127 -15.83 -11.41 -7.64
CA THR A 127 -17.09 -10.97 -7.02
C THR A 127 -17.68 -9.69 -7.62
N ALA A 128 -16.94 -9.00 -8.48
CA ALA A 128 -17.23 -7.68 -9.03
C ALA A 128 -17.47 -6.59 -7.95
N LYS A 129 -16.99 -6.82 -6.72
CA LYS A 129 -17.05 -5.89 -5.60
C LYS A 129 -15.68 -5.26 -5.37
N THR A 130 -15.64 -4.09 -4.76
CA THR A 130 -14.40 -3.50 -4.27
C THR A 130 -13.87 -4.29 -3.08
N PHE A 131 -12.54 -4.41 -2.97
CA PHE A 131 -11.91 -5.05 -1.82
C PHE A 131 -12.15 -4.29 -0.52
N LEU A 132 -12.08 -2.97 -0.58
CA LEU A 132 -12.25 -2.07 0.55
C LEU A 132 -13.53 -1.26 0.46
N SER A 133 -14.20 -1.09 1.61
CA SER A 133 -15.35 -0.21 1.78
C SER A 133 -14.93 1.27 1.75
N VAL A 134 -15.92 2.16 1.60
CA VAL A 134 -15.68 3.61 1.67
C VAL A 134 -15.12 4.03 3.02
N ASP A 135 -15.58 3.44 4.13
CA ASP A 135 -15.10 3.78 5.47
C ASP A 135 -13.65 3.32 5.71
N GLN A 136 -13.28 2.14 5.18
CA GLN A 136 -11.89 1.68 5.19
C GLN A 136 -11.00 2.62 4.38
N LEU A 137 -11.45 3.07 3.20
CA LEU A 137 -10.72 4.05 2.41
C LEU A 137 -10.56 5.40 3.14
N LYS A 138 -11.59 5.88 3.84
CA LYS A 138 -11.50 7.09 4.66
C LYS A 138 -10.50 6.93 5.79
N ALA A 139 -10.50 5.79 6.47
CA ALA A 139 -9.54 5.50 7.53
C ALA A 139 -8.09 5.50 7.01
N ILE A 140 -7.86 4.89 5.85
CA ILE A 140 -6.55 4.90 5.18
C ILE A 140 -6.15 6.32 4.78
N ALA A 141 -7.05 7.08 4.15
CA ALA A 141 -6.78 8.45 3.75
C ALA A 141 -6.42 9.34 4.94
N ASN A 142 -7.12 9.21 6.07
CA ASN A 142 -6.81 9.93 7.30
C ASN A 142 -5.48 9.54 7.91
N LEU A 143 -5.13 8.25 7.89
CA LEU A 143 -3.83 7.80 8.37
C LEU A 143 -2.69 8.39 7.53
N ILE A 144 -2.80 8.34 6.20
CA ILE A 144 -1.83 8.96 5.29
C ILE A 144 -1.74 10.47 5.58
N ALA A 145 -2.88 11.16 5.63
CA ALA A 145 -2.93 12.61 5.85
C ALA A 145 -2.30 13.02 7.20
N SER A 146 -2.42 12.20 8.24
CA SER A 146 -1.79 12.45 9.55
C SER A 146 -0.26 12.33 9.55
N ARG A 147 0.30 11.67 8.53
CA ARG A 147 1.75 11.48 8.34
C ARG A 147 2.33 12.44 7.30
N MET A 148 1.48 13.14 6.54
CA MET A 148 1.90 14.17 5.59
C MET A 148 2.31 15.45 6.32
N ASP A 149 3.48 15.97 5.94
CA ASP A 149 4.01 17.24 6.43
C ASP A 149 3.89 18.29 5.33
N PRO A 150 3.00 19.31 5.47
CA PRO A 150 2.79 20.34 4.47
C PRO A 150 4.05 21.13 4.09
N ASP A 151 5.05 21.17 4.97
CA ASP A 151 6.26 21.97 4.80
C ASP A 151 7.41 21.17 4.18
N LYS A 152 7.24 19.85 3.99
CA LYS A 152 8.23 18.97 3.36
C LYS A 152 7.76 18.52 1.98
N PRO A 153 8.68 18.29 1.02
CA PRO A 153 8.32 17.62 -0.21
C PRO A 153 7.80 16.20 0.09
N LEU A 154 6.89 15.74 -0.75
CA LEU A 154 6.45 14.33 -0.82
C LEU A 154 7.60 13.41 -1.15
#